data_AF-Q7BKL5-F1
#
_entry.id   AF-Q7BKL5-F1
#
_cell.length_a   1.000
_cell.length_b   1.000
_cell.length_c   1.000
_cell.angle_alpha   90.00
_cell.angle_beta   90.00
_cell.angle_gamma   90.00
#
_symmetry.space_group_name_H-M   'P 1'
#
loop_
_entity.id
_entity.type
_entity.pdbx_description
1 polymer ?
#
loop_
_entity_poly.entity_id
_entity_poly.type
_entity_poly.pdbx_seq_one_letter_code
_entity_poly.pdbx_strand_id
1 'polypeptide(L)' 'MLKLIWCQTLNGGISKNNKLPWYVKEELEHFYKTTKNHKIVMGKSTFDSLEQ' A
#
# COMPACT_ATOMS: atom_id res chain seq x y z
N MET A 1 -18.53 -2.96 6.49
CA MET A 1 -17.46 -2.84 7.49
C MET A 1 -16.25 -2.18 6.82
N LEU A 2 -15.71 -1.12 7.41
CA LEU A 2 -14.51 -0.45 6.91
C LEU A 2 -13.26 -1.14 7.49
N LYS A 3 -12.23 -1.30 6.67
CA LYS A 3 -10.93 -1.86 7.06
C LYS A 3 -9.83 -0.97 6.53
N LEU A 4 -8.74 -0.90 7.30
CA LEU A 4 -7.49 -0.26 6.91
C LEU A 4 -6.45 -1.35 6.69
N ILE A 5 -5.58 -1.16 5.70
CA ILE A 5 -4.46 -2.05 5.41
C ILE A 5 -3.27 -1.19 4.98
N TRP A 6 -2.10 -1.43 5.56
CA TRP A 6 -0.85 -0.77 5.19
C TRP A 6 0.36 -1.58 5.64
N CYS A 7 1.53 -1.28 5.07
CA CYS A 7 2.82 -1.76 5.54
C CYS A 7 3.63 -0.56 6.08
N GLN A 8 4.37 -0.74 7.17
CA GLN A 8 5.20 0.29 7.77
C GLN A 8 6.53 -0.27 8.29
N THR A 9 7.54 0.59 8.38
CA THR A 9 8.75 0.31 9.14
C THR A 9 8.46 0.24 10.65
N LEU A 10 9.43 -0.24 11.43
CA LEU A 10 9.36 -0.22 12.91
C LEU A 10 9.14 1.18 13.48
N ASN A 11 9.60 2.22 12.78
CA ASN A 11 9.43 3.62 13.17
C ASN A 11 8.18 4.28 12.57
N GLY A 12 7.28 3.51 11.95
CA GLY A 12 6.01 4.00 11.40
C GLY A 12 6.08 4.63 10.01
N GLY A 13 7.25 4.67 9.36
CA GLY A 13 7.36 5.17 7.98
C GLY A 13 6.69 4.24 6.95
N ILE A 14 5.92 4.81 6.02
CA ILE A 14 5.14 4.10 4.98
C ILE A 14 5.56 4.42 3.53
N SER A 15 6.18 5.58 3.31
CA SER A 15 6.62 6.05 1.99
C SER A 15 7.83 6.97 2.15
N LYS A 16 8.69 7.00 1.13
CA LYS A 16 9.78 7.97 1.01
C LYS A 16 9.82 8.45 -0.44
N ASN A 17 9.80 9.77 -0.66
CA ASN A 17 9.81 10.38 -2.00
C ASN A 17 8.70 9.86 -2.93
N ASN A 18 7.47 9.73 -2.44
CA ASN A 18 6.30 9.18 -3.17
C ASN A 18 6.49 7.74 -3.69
N LYS A 19 7.43 6.99 -3.12
CA LYS A 19 7.68 5.59 -3.46
C LYS A 19 7.72 4.73 -2.20
N LEU A 20 7.50 3.43 -2.39
CA LEU A 20 7.79 2.45 -1.35
C LEU A 20 9.32 2.41 -1.15
N PRO A 21 9.83 2.60 0.08
CA PRO A 21 11.27 2.54 0.33
C PRO A 21 11.84 1.11 0.29
N TRP A 22 11.01 0.11 0.03
CA TRP A 22 11.36 -1.30 -0.02
C TRP A 22 10.67 -1.98 -1.20
N TYR A 23 11.16 -3.17 -1.55
CA TYR A 23 10.49 -4.08 -2.47
C TYR A 23 10.37 -5.46 -1.80
N VAL A 24 9.17 -5.81 -1.38
CA VAL A 24 8.84 -7.08 -0.71
C VAL A 24 7.67 -7.70 -1.46
N LYS A 25 7.93 -8.71 -2.27
CA LYS A 25 6.92 -9.29 -3.18
C LYS A 25 5.75 -9.91 -2.41
N GLU A 26 6.06 -10.58 -1.30
CA GLU A 26 5.10 -11.26 -0.44
C GLU A 26 4.10 -10.27 0.19
N GLU A 27 4.53 -9.04 0.46
CA GLU A 27 3.67 -7.97 0.99
C GLU A 27 2.67 -7.51 -0.07
N LEU A 28 3.10 -7.32 -1.32
CA LEU A 28 2.22 -6.99 -2.44
C LEU A 28 1.21 -8.12 -2.72
N GLU A 29 1.65 -9.37 -2.65
CA GLU A 29 0.75 -10.52 -2.78
C GLU A 29 -0.28 -10.58 -1.65
N HIS A 30 0.13 -10.25 -0.43
CA HIS A 30 -0.77 -10.17 0.73
C HIS A 30 -1.80 -9.05 0.55
N PHE A 31 -1.37 -7.86 0.11
CA PHE A 31 -2.26 -6.76 -0.19
C PHE A 31 -3.29 -7.18 -1.24
N TYR A 32 -2.84 -7.72 -2.38
CA TYR A 32 -3.73 -8.21 -3.43
C TYR A 32 -4.73 -9.25 -2.93
N LYS A 33 -4.28 -10.30 -2.22
CA LYS A 33 -5.17 -11.33 -1.67
C LYS A 33 -6.20 -10.75 -0.71
N THR A 34 -5.81 -9.76 0.10
CA THR A 34 -6.67 -9.15 1.11
C THR A 34 -7.69 -8.18 0.52
N THR A 35 -7.33 -7.45 -0.54
CA THR A 35 -8.20 -6.46 -1.17
C THR A 35 -8.98 -7.00 -2.37
N LYS A 36 -8.66 -8.21 -2.85
CA LYS A 36 -9.38 -8.86 -3.96
C LYS A 36 -10.87 -8.92 -3.66
N ASN A 37 -11.69 -8.56 -4.66
CA ASN A 37 -13.16 -8.47 -4.57
C ASN A 37 -13.71 -7.39 -3.63
N HIS A 38 -12.86 -6.45 -3.17
CA HIS A 38 -13.28 -5.30 -2.39
C HIS A 38 -13.06 -3.99 -3.15
N LYS A 39 -13.82 -2.96 -2.78
CA LYS A 39 -13.56 -1.59 -3.25
C LYS A 39 -12.40 -1.01 -2.43
N ILE A 40 -11.40 -0.47 -3.12
CA ILE A 40 -10.23 0.15 -2.51
C ILE A 40 -10.42 1.66 -2.55
N VAL A 41 -10.18 2.32 -1.41
CA VAL A 41 -10.12 3.77 -1.31
C VAL A 41 -8.69 4.14 -0.94
N MET A 42 -8.10 5.07 -1.69
CA MET A 42 -6.74 5.55 -1.46
C MET A 42 -6.66 7.05 -1.73
N GLY A 43 -5.66 7.72 -1.14
CA GLY A 43 -5.40 9.14 -1.40
C GLY A 43 -4.77 9.35 -2.78
N LYS A 44 -4.85 10.59 -3.29
CA LYS A 44 -4.30 10.98 -4.60
C LYS A 44 -2.82 10.58 -4.74
N SER A 45 -1.97 10.91 -3.77
CA SER A 45 -0.53 10.61 -3.85
C SER A 45 -0.22 9.11 -3.94
N THR A 46 -1.07 8.25 -3.35
CA THR A 46 -0.93 6.79 -3.48
C THR A 46 -1.32 6.35 -4.90
N PHE A 47 -2.40 6.89 -5.44
CA PHE A 47 -2.84 6.61 -6.80
C PHE A 47 -1.77 7.03 -7.83
N ASP A 48 -1.28 8.28 -7.72
CA ASP A 48 -0.25 8.85 -8.59
C ASP A 48 1.09 8.09 -8.52
N SER A 49 1.34 7.30 -7.46
CA SER A 49 2.53 6.46 -7.32
C SER A 49 2.46 5.14 -8.08
N LEU A 50 1.27 4.71 -8.52
CA LEU A 50 1.05 3.49 -9.29
C LEU A 50 1.36 3.66 -10.79
N GLU A 51 1.32 4.89 -11.28
CA GLU A 51 1.56 5.23 -12.69
C GLU A 51 3.05 5.53 -13.00
N GLN A 52 3.94 5.38 -12.00
CA GLN A 52 5.37 5.72 -12.07
C GLN A 52 6.30 4.54 -12.33
#